data_AF-A0AAE6JBS9-F1
#
_entry.id   AF-A0AAE6JBS9-F1
#
_cell.length_a   1.000
_cell.length_b   1.000
_cell.length_c   1.000
_cell.angle_alpha   90.00
_cell.angle_beta   90.00
_cell.angle_gamma   90.00
#
_symmetry.space_group_name_H-M   'P 1'
#
loop_
_entity.id
_entity.type
_entity.pdbx_description
1 polymer ?
#
loop_
_entity_poly.entity_id
_entity_poly.type
_entity_poly.pdbx_seq_one_letter_code
_entity_poly.pdbx_strand_id
1 'polypeptide(L)'
;MTEQVSPAFTGSFFEQLTNRYPTPFKGYVNISEFKIEPVVVGRNSFIPLIKGRVEFAETGSCLYITMAMHQEIEYIIIGMAAFLMVAGFGGWIHSSMSDRFDPLSITPFGMLVFIYLIMIYGFNSESNSCKSFLLELLEGDYER
;
A
#
# COMPACT_ATOMS: atom_id res chain seq x y z
N MET A 1 -5.28 -31.23 -10.71
CA MET A 1 -4.75 -29.86 -10.61
C MET A 1 -3.66 -29.89 -9.55
N THR A 2 -2.40 -29.92 -9.96
CA THR A 2 -1.25 -29.90 -9.05
C THR A 2 -0.93 -28.45 -8.73
N GLU A 3 -1.20 -28.06 -7.49
CA GLU A 3 -0.81 -26.78 -6.93
C GLU A 3 0.72 -26.72 -6.87
N GLN A 4 1.34 -25.93 -7.74
CA GLN A 4 2.78 -25.69 -7.68
C GLN A 4 3.09 -24.84 -6.45
N VAL A 5 3.52 -25.51 -5.38
CA VAL A 5 4.06 -24.84 -4.19
C VAL A 5 5.49 -24.42 -4.52
N SER A 6 5.66 -23.15 -4.89
CA SER A 6 6.97 -22.52 -5.06
C SER A 6 7.72 -22.51 -3.72
N PRO A 7 9.04 -22.80 -3.67
CA PRO A 7 9.80 -22.81 -2.43
C PRO A 7 9.79 -21.44 -1.74
N ALA A 8 9.92 -21.43 -0.41
CA ALA A 8 10.01 -20.20 0.37
C ALA A 8 11.27 -19.41 -0.04
N PHE A 9 11.07 -18.18 -0.52
CA PHE A 9 12.13 -17.29 -1.00
C PHE A 9 12.89 -16.66 0.18
N THR A 10 14.22 -16.75 0.13
CA THR A 10 15.15 -16.38 1.23
C THR A 10 15.97 -15.13 0.89
N GLY A 11 15.39 -14.17 0.16
CA GLY A 11 16.03 -12.89 -0.20
C GLY A 11 15.60 -11.73 0.69
N SER A 12 16.22 -10.56 0.51
CA SER A 12 15.83 -9.35 1.26
C SER A 12 14.43 -8.87 0.85
N PHE A 13 13.74 -8.11 1.71
CA PHE A 13 12.44 -7.49 1.39
C PHE A 13 12.48 -6.70 0.07
N PHE A 14 13.60 -6.05 -0.23
CA PHE A 14 13.80 -5.29 -1.47
C PHE A 14 13.99 -6.20 -2.69
N GLU A 15 14.62 -7.37 -2.53
CA GLU A 15 14.73 -8.38 -3.59
C GLU A 15 13.39 -9.08 -3.83
N GLN A 16 12.53 -9.18 -2.82
CA GLN A 16 11.17 -9.70 -2.96
C GLN A 16 10.30 -8.79 -3.84
N LEU A 17 10.61 -7.49 -3.90
CA LEU A 17 9.96 -6.50 -4.76
C LEU A 17 10.50 -6.49 -6.19
N THR A 18 11.73 -6.97 -6.41
CA THR A 18 12.33 -7.08 -7.75
C THR A 18 12.28 -8.49 -8.33
N ASN A 19 11.90 -9.49 -7.53
CA ASN A 19 11.70 -10.86 -8.01
C ASN A 19 10.41 -10.93 -8.82
N ARG A 20 10.52 -10.53 -10.08
CA ARG A 20 9.41 -10.53 -11.02
C ARG A 20 9.04 -11.97 -11.32
N TYR A 21 7.79 -12.33 -11.02
CA TYR A 21 7.15 -13.38 -11.81
C TYR A 21 7.30 -13.03 -13.30
N PRO A 22 7.28 -14.01 -14.21
CA PRO A 22 7.19 -13.73 -15.65
C PRO A 22 6.02 -12.78 -16.00
N THR A 23 5.02 -12.67 -15.11
CA THR A 23 3.93 -11.69 -15.13
C THR A 23 4.04 -10.72 -13.94
N PRO A 24 4.58 -9.50 -14.12
CA PRO A 24 4.83 -8.56 -13.03
C PRO A 24 3.55 -7.89 -12.48
N PHE A 25 2.49 -7.81 -13.29
CA PHE A 25 1.21 -7.23 -12.92
C PHE A 25 0.06 -8.18 -13.27
N LYS A 26 -1.02 -8.08 -12.50
CA LYS A 26 -2.33 -8.69 -12.81
C LYS A 26 -3.41 -7.61 -12.81
N GLY A 27 -4.50 -7.84 -13.55
CA GLY A 27 -5.59 -6.87 -13.65
C GLY A 27 -6.24 -6.88 -15.02
N TYR A 28 -6.84 -5.77 -15.41
CA TYR A 28 -7.44 -5.59 -16.71
C TYR A 28 -6.94 -4.32 -17.41
N VAL A 29 -6.96 -4.37 -18.74
CA VAL A 29 -6.59 -3.26 -19.61
C VAL A 29 -7.70 -3.10 -20.64
N ASN A 30 -8.20 -1.88 -20.78
CA ASN A 30 -9.12 -1.43 -21.82
C ASN A 30 -8.41 -0.39 -22.69
N ILE A 31 -9.10 0.07 -23.74
CA ILE A 31 -8.55 1.02 -24.72
C ILE A 31 -8.20 2.37 -24.08
N SER A 32 -9.04 2.86 -23.16
CA SER A 32 -8.90 4.19 -22.53
C SER A 32 -8.48 4.14 -21.07
N GLU A 33 -8.42 2.96 -20.46
CA GLU A 33 -8.16 2.80 -19.03
C GLU A 33 -7.53 1.46 -18.71
N PHE A 34 -6.80 1.38 -17.61
CA PHE A 34 -6.36 0.11 -17.04
C PHE A 34 -6.43 0.13 -15.53
N LYS A 35 -6.58 -1.05 -14.95
CA LYS A 35 -6.47 -1.27 -13.51
C LYS A 35 -5.61 -2.49 -13.27
N ILE A 36 -4.44 -2.26 -12.69
CA ILE A 36 -3.44 -3.30 -12.45
C ILE A 36 -2.94 -3.24 -11.01
N GLU A 37 -2.47 -4.37 -10.53
CA GLU A 37 -1.85 -4.55 -9.22
C GLU A 37 -0.61 -5.44 -9.39
N PRO A 38 0.50 -5.15 -8.71
CA PRO A 38 1.72 -5.96 -8.80
C PRO A 38 1.49 -7.36 -8.24
N VAL A 39 2.10 -8.36 -8.88
CA VAL A 39 2.11 -9.74 -8.39
C VAL A 39 3.28 -9.88 -7.42
N VAL A 40 2.99 -9.90 -6.12
CA VAL A 40 4.02 -10.05 -5.08
C VAL A 40 4.06 -11.46 -4.50
N VAL A 41 5.23 -11.85 -4.00
CA VAL A 41 5.38 -13.06 -3.18
C VAL A 41 5.03 -12.73 -1.73
N GLY A 42 3.96 -13.32 -1.20
CA GLY A 42 3.54 -13.16 0.20
C GLY A 42 2.26 -12.35 0.37
N ARG A 43 2.08 -11.74 1.55
CA ARG A 43 0.93 -10.90 1.89
C ARG A 43 1.42 -9.51 2.31
N ASN A 44 1.40 -8.55 1.38
CA ASN A 44 1.60 -7.14 1.70
C ASN A 44 0.30 -6.39 1.44
N SER A 45 -0.22 -5.73 2.48
CA SER A 45 -1.44 -4.92 2.36
C SER A 45 -1.13 -3.57 1.69
N PHE A 46 0.08 -3.06 1.79
CA PHE A 46 0.45 -1.74 1.26
C PHE A 46 0.65 -1.70 -0.27
N ILE A 47 0.31 -2.79 -0.95
CA ILE A 47 0.37 -2.85 -2.41
C ILE A 47 -0.55 -1.78 -3.01
N PRO A 48 -0.04 -0.91 -3.89
CA PRO A 48 -0.86 0.07 -4.53
C PRO A 48 -1.72 -0.56 -5.62
N LEU A 49 -3.00 -0.19 -5.62
CA LEU A 49 -3.87 -0.37 -6.76
C LEU A 49 -3.59 0.73 -7.78
N ILE A 50 -3.14 0.35 -8.98
CA ILE A 50 -2.73 1.27 -10.02
C ILE A 50 -3.88 1.41 -11.03
N LYS A 51 -4.38 2.63 -11.21
CA LYS A 51 -5.37 2.98 -12.22
C LYS A 51 -4.75 3.92 -13.25
N GLY A 52 -4.81 3.53 -14.51
CA GLY A 52 -4.37 4.35 -15.64
C GLY A 52 -5.55 4.84 -16.45
N ARG A 53 -5.45 6.06 -16.98
CA ARG A 53 -6.37 6.61 -17.99
C ARG A 53 -5.55 7.16 -19.16
N VAL A 54 -5.91 6.73 -20.36
CA VAL A 54 -5.30 7.17 -21.62
C VAL A 54 -6.20 8.23 -22.23
N GLU A 55 -5.66 9.44 -22.42
CA GLU A 55 -6.31 10.50 -23.19
C GLU A 55 -5.58 10.68 -24.52
N PHE A 56 -6.29 10.50 -25.63
CA PHE A 56 -5.75 10.72 -26.96
C PHE A 56 -5.76 12.23 -27.27
N ALA A 57 -4.60 12.77 -27.64
CA ALA A 57 -4.42 14.16 -28.03
C ALA A 57 -3.94 14.22 -29.49
N GLU A 58 -4.04 15.38 -30.14
CA GLU A 58 -3.69 15.51 -31.57
C GLU A 58 -2.21 15.19 -31.88
N THR A 59 -1.33 15.35 -30.90
CA THR A 59 0.12 15.11 -31.03
C THR A 59 0.61 13.84 -30.33
N GLY A 60 -0.29 13.01 -29.77
CA GLY A 60 0.10 11.80 -29.05
C GLY A 60 -0.96 11.27 -28.09
N SER A 61 -0.52 10.61 -27.02
CA SER A 61 -1.41 10.13 -25.96
C SER A 61 -0.84 10.51 -24.59
N CYS A 62 -1.68 11.07 -23.74
CA CYS A 62 -1.35 11.37 -22.35
C CYS A 62 -1.81 10.22 -21.48
N LEU A 63 -0.91 9.68 -20.67
CA LEU A 63 -1.22 8.63 -19.71
C LEU A 63 -1.25 9.19 -18.29
N TYR A 64 -2.43 9.16 -17.67
CA TYR A 64 -2.63 9.58 -16.28
C TYR A 64 -2.65 8.35 -15.39
N ILE A 65 -1.73 8.25 -14.44
CA ILE A 65 -1.62 7.11 -13.51
C ILE A 65 -1.91 7.60 -12.10
N THR A 66 -2.85 6.92 -11.43
CA THR A 66 -3.19 7.14 -10.02
C THR A 66 -2.92 5.86 -9.25
N MET A 67 -2.20 5.97 -8.14
CA MET A 67 -1.94 4.87 -7.21
C MET A 67 -2.71 5.13 -5.91
N ALA A 68 -3.47 4.14 -5.46
CA ALA A 68 -4.25 4.23 -4.23
C ALA A 68 -4.15 2.93 -3.43
N MET A 69 -4.37 3.01 -2.12
CA MET A 69 -4.45 1.82 -1.27
C MET A 69 -5.77 1.08 -1.52
N HIS A 70 -5.82 -0.21 -1.18
CA HIS A 70 -7.07 -0.97 -1.24
C HIS A 70 -8.07 -0.44 -0.19
N GLN A 71 -9.33 -0.28 -0.60
CA GLN A 71 -10.41 0.23 0.25
C GLN A 71 -10.61 -0.58 1.54
N GLU A 72 -10.38 -1.90 1.49
CA GLU A 72 -10.46 -2.77 2.66
C GLU A 72 -9.52 -2.33 3.78
N ILE A 73 -8.31 -1.90 3.42
CA ILE A 73 -7.30 -1.45 4.37
C ILE A 73 -7.65 -0.07 4.88
N GLU A 74 -8.16 0.82 4.02
CA GLU A 74 -8.66 2.12 4.43
C GLU A 74 -9.74 1.97 5.51
N TYR A 75 -10.71 1.08 5.33
CA TYR A 75 -11.75 0.81 6.34
C TYR A 75 -11.19 0.24 7.65
N ILE A 76 -10.25 -0.71 7.58
CA ILE A 76 -9.61 -1.27 8.77
C ILE A 76 -8.85 -0.18 9.54
N ILE A 77 -8.11 0.67 8.84
CA ILE A 77 -7.35 1.76 9.46
C ILE A 77 -8.28 2.78 10.10
N ILE A 78 -9.35 3.20 9.40
CA ILE A 78 -10.34 4.14 9.94
C ILE A 78 -11.01 3.55 11.19
N GLY A 79 -11.40 2.28 11.14
CA GLY A 79 -12.00 1.58 12.28
C GLY A 79 -11.04 1.47 13.47
N MET A 80 -9.79 1.10 13.22
CA MET A 80 -8.75 1.03 14.25
C MET A 80 -8.44 2.41 14.84
N ALA A 81 -8.39 3.44 14.01
CA ALA A 81 -8.15 4.79 14.45
C ALA A 81 -9.30 5.31 15.33
N ALA A 82 -10.55 5.09 14.92
CA ALA A 82 -11.72 5.42 15.70
C ALA A 82 -11.71 4.70 17.06
N PHE A 83 -11.40 3.41 17.08
CA PHE A 83 -11.30 2.64 18.32
C PHE A 83 -10.23 3.17 19.26
N LEU A 84 -9.00 3.42 18.76
CA LEU A 84 -7.90 3.94 19.56
C LEU A 84 -8.18 5.36 20.07
N MET A 85 -8.85 6.20 19.28
CA MET A 85 -9.29 7.52 19.72
C MET A 85 -10.29 7.42 20.87
N VAL A 86 -11.33 6.59 20.74
CA VAL A 86 -12.31 6.39 21.81
C VAL A 86 -11.66 5.82 23.08
N ALA A 87 -10.78 4.82 22.94
CA ALA A 87 -10.06 4.24 24.06
C ALA A 87 -9.11 5.25 24.73
N GLY A 88 -8.39 6.04 23.94
CA GLY A 88 -7.49 7.10 24.43
C GLY A 88 -8.24 8.20 25.17
N PHE A 89 -9.36 8.69 24.61
CA PHE A 89 -10.21 9.68 25.28
C PHE A 89 -10.84 9.13 26.56
N GLY A 90 -11.33 7.90 26.55
CA GLY A 90 -11.89 7.25 27.75
C GLY A 90 -10.85 7.11 28.87
N GLY A 91 -9.65 6.66 28.52
CA GLY A 91 -8.52 6.56 29.46
C GLY A 91 -8.07 7.92 29.98
N TRP A 92 -8.05 8.94 29.13
CA TRP A 92 -7.70 10.30 29.54
C TRP A 92 -8.73 10.90 30.52
N ILE A 93 -10.03 10.75 30.25
CA ILE A 93 -11.09 11.19 31.15
C ILE A 93 -10.97 10.48 32.52
N HIS A 94 -10.77 9.16 32.52
CA HIS A 94 -10.60 8.39 33.76
C HIS A 94 -9.38 8.87 34.57
N SER A 95 -8.25 9.07 33.89
CA SER A 95 -7.01 9.60 34.49
C SER A 95 -7.25 10.98 35.13
N SER A 96 -7.91 11.90 34.41
CA SER A 96 -8.27 13.23 34.92
C SER A 96 -9.22 13.21 36.12
N MET A 97 -10.16 12.24 36.19
CA MET A 97 -11.06 12.11 37.35
C MET A 97 -10.37 11.52 38.59
N SER A 98 -9.27 10.80 38.40
CA SER A 98 -8.56 10.10 39.47
C SER A 98 -7.40 10.91 40.09
N ASP A 99 -7.12 12.12 39.59
CA ASP A 99 -5.95 12.97 39.94
C ASP A 99 -4.60 12.23 39.91
N ARG A 100 -4.54 11.11 39.18
CA ARG A 100 -3.37 10.27 39.03
C ARG A 100 -3.09 10.10 37.55
N PHE A 101 -1.96 10.65 37.12
CA PHE A 101 -1.49 10.43 35.76
C PHE A 101 -1.11 8.97 35.58
N ASP A 102 -1.85 8.26 34.73
CA ASP A 102 -1.51 6.92 34.27
C ASP A 102 -0.85 7.02 32.88
N PRO A 103 0.43 6.66 32.71
CA PRO A 103 1.09 6.60 31.41
C PRO A 103 0.34 5.74 30.37
N LEU A 104 -0.48 4.78 30.79
CA LEU A 104 -1.29 3.98 29.87
C LEU A 104 -2.35 4.80 29.15
N SER A 105 -2.77 5.97 29.68
CA SER A 105 -3.76 6.82 29.03
C SER A 105 -3.26 7.48 27.76
N ILE A 106 -1.93 7.65 27.60
CA ILE A 106 -1.34 8.25 26.39
C ILE A 106 -0.95 7.21 25.33
N THR A 107 -0.85 5.94 25.72
CA THR A 107 -0.44 4.84 24.83
C THR A 107 -1.27 4.74 23.55
N PRO A 108 -2.62 4.87 23.56
CA PRO A 108 -3.42 4.80 22.35
C PRO A 108 -3.07 5.90 21.32
N PHE A 109 -2.73 7.11 21.79
CA PHE A 109 -2.30 8.20 20.91
C PHE A 109 -0.92 7.95 20.30
N GLY A 110 0.01 7.42 21.07
CA GLY A 110 1.31 6.99 20.55
C GLY A 110 1.16 5.89 19.49
N MET A 111 0.25 4.94 19.72
CA MET A 111 -0.03 3.86 18.78
C MET A 111 -0.67 4.38 17.48
N LEU A 112 -1.55 5.38 17.55
CA LEU A 112 -2.11 6.05 16.37
C LEU A 112 -1.03 6.67 15.48
N VAL A 113 -0.11 7.42 16.10
CA VAL A 113 1.02 8.03 15.38
C VAL A 113 1.88 6.95 14.74
N PHE A 114 2.17 5.88 15.49
CA PHE A 114 3.00 4.78 14.99
C PHE A 114 2.37 4.06 13.80
N ILE A 115 1.09 3.74 13.86
CA ILE A 115 0.34 3.12 12.75
C ILE A 115 0.34 4.02 11.51
N TYR A 116 0.12 5.33 11.71
CA TYR A 116 0.14 6.30 10.63
C TYR A 116 1.50 6.36 9.92
N LEU A 117 2.60 6.37 10.69
CA LEU A 117 3.95 6.34 10.13
C LEU A 117 4.19 5.06 9.32
N ILE A 118 3.87 3.88 9.87
CA ILE A 118 4.02 2.61 9.14
C ILE A 118 3.22 2.64 7.84
N MET A 119 2.01 3.17 7.86
CA MET A 119 1.17 3.24 6.66
C MET A 119 1.80 4.12 5.59
N ILE A 120 2.24 5.33 5.94
CA ILE A 120 2.88 6.23 4.99
C ILE A 120 4.16 5.63 4.43
N TYR A 121 5.05 5.13 5.29
CA TYR A 121 6.32 4.59 4.85
C TYR A 121 6.14 3.32 4.01
N GLY A 122 5.26 2.41 4.45
CA GLY A 122 4.95 1.18 3.71
C GLY A 122 4.37 1.50 2.34
N PHE A 123 3.33 2.33 2.26
CA PHE A 123 2.69 2.67 0.99
C PHE A 123 3.59 3.50 0.05
N ASN A 124 4.36 4.46 0.57
CA ASN A 124 5.27 5.26 -0.26
C ASN A 124 6.41 4.43 -0.83
N SER A 125 6.94 3.48 -0.05
CA SER A 125 7.96 2.55 -0.55
C SER A 125 7.42 1.74 -1.73
N GLU A 126 6.25 1.11 -1.57
CA GLU A 126 5.63 0.28 -2.61
C GLU A 126 5.21 1.07 -3.85
N SER A 127 4.61 2.26 -3.65
CA SER A 127 4.17 3.11 -4.76
C SER A 127 5.34 3.70 -5.55
N ASN A 128 6.44 4.07 -4.90
CA ASN A 128 7.64 4.53 -5.60
C ASN A 128 8.28 3.40 -6.42
N SER A 129 8.36 2.18 -5.88
CA SER A 129 8.85 1.02 -6.64
C SER A 129 8.01 0.75 -7.89
N CYS A 130 6.68 0.76 -7.75
CA CYS A 130 5.77 0.59 -8.89
C CYS A 130 5.91 1.73 -9.92
N LYS A 131 6.10 2.97 -9.45
CA LYS A 131 6.25 4.13 -10.33
C LYS A 131 7.53 4.04 -11.15
N SER A 132 8.67 3.75 -10.52
CA SER A 132 9.94 3.59 -11.23
C SER A 132 9.84 2.49 -12.28
N PHE A 133 9.20 1.38 -11.94
CA PHE A 133 9.01 0.28 -12.89
C PHE A 133 8.12 0.65 -14.09
N LEU A 134 7.02 1.39 -13.86
CA LEU A 134 6.17 1.86 -14.96
C LEU A 134 6.87 2.88 -15.88
N LEU A 135 7.77 3.69 -15.33
CA LEU A 135 8.58 4.63 -16.11
C LEU A 135 9.59 3.88 -16.99
N GLU A 136 10.30 2.90 -16.42
CA GLU A 136 11.22 2.02 -17.17
C GLU A 136 10.51 1.32 -18.35
N LEU A 137 9.29 0.81 -18.12
CA LEU A 137 8.46 0.23 -19.18
C LEU A 137 8.06 1.23 -20.28
N LEU A 138 7.81 2.49 -19.91
CA LEU A 138 7.43 3.54 -20.85
C LEU A 138 8.61 4.03 -21.69
N GLU A 139 9.80 4.06 -21.11
CA GLU A 139 11.05 4.45 -21.77
C GLU A 139 11.57 3.36 -22.74
N GLY A 140 11.02 2.15 -22.66
CA GLY A 140 11.37 1.04 -23.55
C GLY A 140 12.67 0.34 -23.17
N ASP A 141 13.23 0.63 -22.00
CA ASP A 141 14.49 0.07 -21.49
C ASP A 141 14.32 -1.33 -20.86
N TYR A 142 13.16 -1.95 -21.07
CA TYR A 142 12.90 -3.30 -20.56
C TYR A 142 13.50 -4.37 -21.49
N GLU A 143 14.81 -4.57 -21.38
CA GLU A 143 15.49 -5.72 -21.96
C GLU A 143 15.18 -7.01 -21.17
N ARG A 144 14.83 -8.07 -21.91
CA ARG A 144 14.49 -9.41 -21.39
C ARG A 144 15.72 -10.22 -20.99
#